data_AF-A0A517V9E1-F1
#
_entry.id   AF-A0A517V9E1-F1
#
_cell.length_a   1.000
_cell.length_b   1.000
_cell.length_c   1.000
_cell.angle_alpha   90.00
_cell.angle_beta   90.00
_cell.angle_gamma   90.00
#
_symmetry.space_group_name_H-M   'P 1'
#
loop_
_entity.id
_entity.type
_entity.pdbx_description
1 polymer ?
#
loop_
_entity_poly.entity_id
_entity_poly.type
_entity_poly.pdbx_seq_one_letter_code
_entity_poly.pdbx_strand_id
1 'polypeptide(L)'
;MQKQILRNILIYLGAGLVCVGLLFWSLESFNASQGHWEAEIGRVETQLALTLRLAGREDRPFNRQIVIADREAGTHPAGTFSLPDQAEQMPGNRQTFQDTTIRPGRVTFQWEGHEFDLMLIGLTVDGKQYDWKDQTPIALVR
;
A
#
# COMPACT_ATOMS: atom_id res chain seq x y z
N MET A 1 -40.08 -34.58 -20.33
CA MET A 1 -40.14 -33.63 -19.21
C MET A 1 -38.86 -33.57 -18.37
N GLN A 2 -38.40 -34.67 -17.76
CA GLN A 2 -37.16 -34.69 -16.94
C GLN A 2 -35.89 -34.21 -17.65
N LYS A 3 -35.66 -34.60 -18.92
CA LYS A 3 -34.47 -34.18 -19.68
C LYS A 3 -34.40 -32.66 -19.95
N GLN A 4 -35.55 -32.01 -20.16
CA GLN A 4 -35.62 -30.55 -20.35
C GLN A 4 -35.37 -29.81 -19.04
N ILE A 5 -35.90 -30.32 -17.92
CA ILE A 5 -35.64 -29.77 -16.59
C ILE A 5 -34.15 -29.88 -16.25
N LEU A 6 -33.54 -31.04 -16.45
CA LEU A 6 -32.09 -31.24 -16.23
C LEU A 6 -31.24 -30.33 -17.11
N ARG A 7 -31.59 -30.20 -18.40
CA ARG A 7 -30.89 -29.30 -19.33
C ARG A 7 -30.97 -27.84 -18.88
N ASN A 8 -32.14 -27.37 -18.46
CA ASN A 8 -32.30 -26.00 -18.00
C ASN A 8 -31.52 -25.76 -16.70
N ILE A 9 -31.52 -26.70 -15.76
CA ILE A 9 -30.71 -26.63 -14.54
C ILE A 9 -29.23 -26.49 -14.87
N LEU A 10 -28.71 -27.32 -15.79
CA LEU A 10 -27.30 -27.24 -16.22
C LEU A 10 -26.97 -25.89 -16.87
N ILE A 11 -27.88 -25.33 -17.68
CA ILE A 11 -27.69 -24.01 -18.29
C ILE A 11 -27.65 -22.92 -17.21
N TYR A 12 -28.60 -22.91 -16.28
CA TYR A 12 -28.62 -21.90 -15.21
C TYR A 12 -27.41 -22.01 -14.29
N LEU A 13 -26.97 -23.23 -13.97
CA LEU A 13 -25.81 -23.47 -13.12
C LEU A 13 -24.51 -23.06 -13.85
N GLY A 14 -24.39 -23.40 -15.13
CA GLY A 14 -23.27 -22.94 -15.97
C GLY A 14 -23.23 -21.43 -16.12
N ALA A 15 -24.35 -20.79 -16.42
CA ALA A 15 -24.45 -19.33 -16.50
C ALA A 15 -24.12 -18.66 -15.15
N GLY A 16 -24.56 -19.24 -14.03
CA GLY A 16 -24.23 -18.78 -12.69
C GLY A 16 -22.73 -18.81 -12.41
N LEU A 17 -22.06 -19.92 -12.72
CA LEU A 17 -20.61 -20.04 -12.57
C LEU A 17 -19.85 -19.03 -13.43
N VAL A 18 -20.30 -18.80 -14.67
CA VAL A 18 -19.71 -17.78 -15.55
C VAL A 18 -19.88 -16.38 -14.95
N CYS A 19 -21.06 -16.05 -14.42
CA CYS A 19 -21.29 -14.75 -13.78
C CYS A 19 -20.38 -14.55 -12.56
N VAL A 20 -20.22 -15.57 -11.72
CA VAL A 20 -19.32 -15.52 -10.56
C VAL A 20 -17.87 -15.33 -11.00
N GLY A 21 -17.42 -16.04 -12.04
CA GLY A 21 -16.07 -15.86 -12.60
C GLY A 21 -15.82 -14.45 -13.12
N LEU A 22 -16.78 -13.89 -13.87
CA LEU A 22 -16.69 -12.52 -14.38
C LEU A 22 -16.67 -11.48 -13.25
N LEU A 23 -17.49 -11.66 -12.21
CA LEU A 23 -17.49 -10.78 -11.04
C LEU A 23 -16.14 -10.82 -10.31
N PHE A 24 -15.57 -12.01 -10.12
CA PHE A 24 -14.26 -12.17 -9.48
C PHE A 24 -13.16 -11.46 -10.27
N TRP A 25 -13.07 -11.70 -11.58
CA TRP A 25 -12.09 -11.00 -12.43
C TRP A 25 -12.29 -9.49 -12.47
N SER A 26 -13.55 -9.02 -12.45
CA SER A 26 -13.84 -7.59 -12.39
C SER A 26 -13.35 -6.97 -11.09
N LEU A 27 -13.52 -7.65 -9.95
CA LEU A 27 -13.05 -7.18 -8.65
C LEU A 27 -11.53 -7.18 -8.57
N GLU A 28 -10.89 -8.24 -9.06
CA GLU A 28 -9.43 -8.36 -9.10
C GLU A 28 -8.81 -7.25 -9.97
N SER A 29 -9.35 -7.05 -11.17
CA SER A 29 -8.94 -5.98 -12.08
C SER A 29 -9.13 -4.59 -11.47
N PHE A 30 -10.29 -4.35 -10.84
CA PHE A 30 -10.57 -3.11 -10.14
C PHE A 30 -9.55 -2.88 -9.01
N ASN A 31 -9.27 -3.89 -8.19
CA ASN A 31 -8.35 -3.80 -7.06
C ASN A 31 -6.91 -3.54 -7.52
N ALA A 32 -6.46 -4.22 -8.58
CA ALA A 32 -5.15 -3.99 -9.19
C ALA A 32 -5.01 -2.54 -9.72
N SER A 33 -6.09 -1.97 -10.24
CA SER A 33 -6.11 -0.59 -10.75
C SER A 33 -6.09 0.50 -9.67
N GLN A 34 -6.22 0.17 -8.38
CA GLN A 34 -6.20 1.18 -7.31
C GLN A 34 -4.79 1.61 -6.88
N GLY A 35 -3.75 0.95 -7.40
CA GLY A 35 -2.37 1.18 -6.98
C GLY A 35 -2.03 0.51 -5.64
N HIS A 36 -0.83 0.75 -5.16
CA HIS A 36 -0.32 0.21 -3.89
C HIS A 36 0.63 1.20 -3.23
N TRP A 37 0.79 1.09 -1.92
CA TRP A 37 1.74 1.90 -1.18
C TRP A 37 3.16 1.39 -1.45
N GLU A 38 4.10 2.31 -1.61
CA GLU A 38 5.53 2.02 -1.70
C GLU A 38 6.29 2.84 -0.65
N ALA A 39 7.30 2.20 -0.07
CA ALA A 39 8.29 2.84 0.77
C ALA A 39 9.66 2.74 0.10
N GLU A 40 10.30 3.88 -0.12
CA GLU A 40 11.65 3.97 -0.66
C GLU A 40 12.62 4.47 0.42
N ILE A 41 13.54 3.60 0.81
CA ILE A 41 14.68 3.99 1.64
C ILE A 41 15.73 4.63 0.74
N GLY A 42 16.13 5.84 1.09
CA GLY A 42 17.13 6.60 0.36
C GLY A 42 17.93 7.50 1.29
N ARG A 43 18.39 8.62 0.71
CA ARG A 43 19.17 9.62 1.43
C ARG A 43 18.74 11.02 1.03
N VAL A 44 18.79 11.93 1.99
CA VAL A 44 18.70 13.37 1.75
C VAL A 44 19.94 13.98 2.35
N GLU A 45 20.78 14.58 1.51
CA GLU A 45 22.10 15.08 1.89
C GLU A 45 22.94 14.00 2.59
N THR A 46 23.10 14.10 3.91
CA THR A 46 23.86 13.17 4.75
C THR A 46 22.95 12.32 5.65
N GLN A 47 21.64 12.48 5.57
CA GLN A 47 20.67 11.85 6.47
C GLN A 47 19.90 10.71 5.78
N LEU A 48 19.49 9.74 6.59
CA LEU A 48 18.61 8.65 6.18
C LEU A 48 17.22 9.20 5.87
N ALA A 49 16.67 8.82 4.72
CA ALA A 49 15.34 9.25 4.30
C ALA A 49 14.45 8.06 3.94
N LEU A 50 13.16 8.21 4.22
CA LEU A 50 12.09 7.32 3.81
C LEU A 50 11.10 8.12 2.97
N THR A 51 10.89 7.71 1.73
CA THR A 51 9.90 8.31 0.84
C THR A 51 8.70 7.37 0.75
N LEU A 52 7.53 7.84 1.16
CA LEU A 52 6.28 7.10 1.09
C LEU A 52 5.47 7.61 -0.10
N ARG A 53 5.04 6.70 -0.97
CA ARG A 53 4.27 7.08 -2.15
C ARG A 53 3.17 6.08 -2.52
N LEU A 54 2.20 6.55 -3.29
CA LEU A 54 1.21 5.71 -3.96
C LEU A 54 1.69 5.41 -5.38
N ALA A 55 2.01 4.15 -5.66
CA ALA A 55 2.41 3.68 -7.00
C ALA A 55 1.21 3.10 -7.77
N GLY A 56 1.29 3.12 -9.10
CA GLY A 56 0.23 2.64 -9.99
C GLY A 56 -0.97 3.61 -10.17
N ARG A 57 -0.88 4.82 -9.60
CA ARG A 57 -1.87 5.89 -9.73
C ARG A 57 -1.20 7.23 -9.97
N GLU A 58 -0.70 7.44 -11.18
CA GLU A 58 -0.05 8.71 -11.55
C GLU A 58 -1.02 9.92 -11.53
N ASP A 59 -2.33 9.66 -11.60
CA ASP A 59 -3.37 10.67 -11.39
C ASP A 59 -3.42 11.20 -9.94
N ARG A 60 -2.77 10.50 -8.99
CA ARG A 60 -2.76 10.82 -7.56
C ARG A 60 -1.33 10.76 -7.02
N PRO A 61 -0.58 11.87 -7.11
CA PRO A 61 0.82 11.91 -6.70
C PRO A 61 0.94 12.02 -5.17
N PHE A 62 0.43 11.03 -4.43
CA PHE A 62 0.70 10.94 -3.00
C PHE A 62 2.16 10.54 -2.85
N ASN A 63 2.95 11.51 -2.41
CA ASN A 63 4.37 11.36 -2.19
C ASN A 63 4.72 12.21 -0.98
N ARG A 64 5.42 11.62 -0.01
CA ARG A 64 5.90 12.31 1.18
C ARG A 64 7.28 11.79 1.56
N GLN A 65 8.21 12.72 1.73
CA GLN A 65 9.53 12.41 2.23
C GLN A 65 9.60 12.62 3.73
N ILE A 66 10.23 11.67 4.42
CA ILE A 66 10.52 11.69 5.84
C ILE A 66 12.03 11.56 6.00
N VAL A 67 12.63 12.42 6.81
CA VAL A 67 14.06 12.46 7.07
C VAL A 67 14.29 12.17 8.54
N ILE A 68 15.11 11.16 8.84
CA ILE A 68 15.50 10.82 10.21
C ILE A 68 16.79 11.57 10.50
N ALA A 69 16.68 12.69 11.21
CA ALA A 69 17.74 13.69 11.29
C ALA A 69 18.96 13.22 12.10
N ASP A 70 18.78 12.27 13.02
CA ASP A 70 19.81 11.67 13.86
C ASP A 70 20.43 10.40 13.26
N ARG A 71 20.04 10.04 12.02
CA ARG A 71 20.56 8.85 11.32
C ARG A 71 21.29 9.22 10.05
N GLU A 72 22.50 8.69 9.90
CA GLU A 72 23.32 8.90 8.72
C GLU A 72 22.78 8.13 7.51
N ALA A 73 22.92 8.74 6.33
CA ALA A 73 22.69 8.11 5.06
C ALA A 73 23.53 6.83 4.94
N GLY A 74 22.92 5.73 4.50
CA GLY A 74 23.59 4.43 4.39
C GLY A 74 23.49 3.54 5.63
N THR A 75 22.83 4.00 6.71
CA THR A 75 22.42 3.12 7.84
C THR A 75 21.67 1.88 7.33
N HIS A 76 20.81 2.09 6.33
CA HIS A 76 20.10 1.03 5.61
C HIS A 76 20.44 1.09 4.12
N PRO A 77 20.50 -0.06 3.42
CA PRO A 77 20.66 -0.06 1.97
C PRO A 77 19.47 0.63 1.30
N ALA A 78 19.75 1.41 0.26
CA ALA A 78 18.70 2.02 -0.55
C ALA A 78 17.87 0.95 -1.23
N GLY A 79 16.56 1.16 -1.30
CA GLY A 79 15.63 0.18 -1.87
C GLY A 79 14.19 0.66 -1.85
N THR A 80 13.40 0.13 -2.78
CA THR A 80 11.95 0.37 -2.84
C THR A 80 11.23 -0.91 -2.46
N PHE A 81 10.25 -0.78 -1.57
CA PHE A 81 9.49 -1.87 -1.00
C PHE A 81 8.01 -1.60 -1.22
N SER A 82 7.31 -2.55 -1.86
CA SER A 82 5.86 -2.55 -1.97
C SER A 82 5.26 -2.83 -0.59
N LEU A 83 4.47 -1.90 -0.07
CA LEU A 83 3.83 -2.05 1.21
C LEU A 83 2.42 -2.62 1.07
N PRO A 84 2.05 -3.57 1.93
CA PRO A 84 2.86 -4.17 3.00
C PRO A 84 3.58 -5.46 2.59
N ASP A 85 3.37 -5.95 1.37
CA ASP A 85 3.86 -7.25 0.89
C ASP A 85 5.38 -7.46 1.08
N GLN A 86 6.17 -6.38 1.04
CA GLN A 86 7.62 -6.37 1.23
C GLN A 86 8.07 -5.63 2.50
N ALA A 87 7.16 -5.28 3.40
CA ALA A 87 7.50 -4.52 4.61
C ALA A 87 8.48 -5.28 5.52
N GLU A 88 8.37 -6.62 5.61
CA GLU A 88 9.29 -7.45 6.39
C GLU A 88 10.72 -7.47 5.82
N GLN A 89 10.88 -7.16 4.54
CA GLN A 89 12.19 -7.07 3.88
C GLN A 89 12.85 -5.70 4.11
N MET A 90 12.08 -4.72 4.60
CA MET A 90 12.53 -3.35 4.81
C MET A 90 13.39 -3.27 6.08
N PRO A 91 14.69 -2.94 5.96
CA PRO A 91 15.58 -2.85 7.11
C PRO A 91 15.12 -1.81 8.12
N GLY A 92 15.17 -2.13 9.41
CA GLY A 92 14.70 -1.24 10.49
C GLY A 92 13.19 -1.27 10.74
N ASN A 93 12.41 -2.00 9.93
CA ASN A 93 10.99 -2.25 10.19
C ASN A 93 10.80 -3.27 11.31
N ARG A 94 9.77 -3.08 12.15
CA ARG A 94 9.48 -3.98 13.29
C ARG A 94 8.12 -4.65 13.24
N GLN A 95 7.12 -3.95 12.72
CA GLN A 95 5.74 -4.42 12.74
C GLN A 95 5.00 -3.78 11.60
N THR A 96 4.09 -4.52 10.98
CA THR A 96 3.21 -3.99 9.94
C THR A 96 1.81 -4.57 10.10
N PHE A 97 0.81 -3.69 10.01
CA PHE A 97 -0.60 -4.00 9.95
C PHE A 97 -1.16 -3.53 8.61
N GLN A 98 -2.07 -4.31 8.06
CA GLN A 98 -2.73 -4.00 6.79
C GLN A 98 -4.24 -4.24 6.90
N ASP A 99 -5.01 -3.31 6.39
CA ASP A 99 -6.38 -3.59 5.96
C ASP A 99 -6.41 -3.89 4.45
N THR A 100 -6.69 -5.14 4.11
CA THR A 100 -6.68 -5.68 2.73
C THR A 100 -8.02 -5.57 2.02
N THR A 101 -9.05 -4.98 2.65
CA THR A 101 -10.42 -5.06 2.13
C THR A 101 -10.52 -4.49 0.72
N ILE A 102 -9.87 -3.35 0.43
CA ILE A 102 -9.71 -2.76 -0.92
C ILE A 102 -8.38 -1.98 -0.98
N ARG A 103 -7.59 -2.15 -2.06
CA ARG A 103 -6.34 -1.42 -2.31
C ARG A 103 -6.58 0.08 -2.60
N PRO A 104 -5.60 0.97 -2.33
CA PRO A 104 -4.30 0.66 -1.71
C PRO A 104 -4.41 0.33 -0.21
N GLY A 105 -5.61 0.47 0.38
CA GLY A 105 -5.89 0.09 1.77
C GLY A 105 -5.22 1.00 2.78
N ARG A 106 -5.38 0.63 4.06
CA ARG A 106 -4.62 1.22 5.16
C ARG A 106 -3.41 0.37 5.45
N VAL A 107 -2.24 0.99 5.59
CA VAL A 107 -1.02 0.31 6.03
C VAL A 107 -0.45 1.05 7.22
N THR A 108 -0.23 0.34 8.32
CA THR A 108 0.43 0.88 9.51
C THR A 108 1.72 0.11 9.73
N PHE A 109 2.84 0.77 9.97
CA PHE A 109 4.10 0.09 10.28
C PHE A 109 5.00 0.89 11.21
N GLN A 110 5.97 0.23 11.83
CA GLN A 110 6.98 0.87 12.68
C GLN A 110 8.36 0.80 12.05
N TRP A 111 8.98 1.94 11.79
CA TRP A 111 10.30 2.02 11.17
C TRP A 111 11.18 3.04 11.89
N GLU A 112 12.41 2.64 12.22
CA GLU A 112 13.37 3.43 13.00
C GLU A 112 12.87 3.97 14.36
N GLY A 113 11.81 3.40 14.91
CA GLY A 113 11.21 3.82 16.19
C GLY A 113 10.00 4.73 16.03
N HIS A 114 9.64 5.09 14.80
CA HIS A 114 8.47 5.90 14.48
C HIS A 114 7.33 5.03 13.97
N GLU A 115 6.10 5.39 14.34
CA GLU A 115 4.88 4.75 13.84
C GLU A 115 4.34 5.53 12.64
N PHE A 116 4.10 4.81 11.55
CA PHE A 116 3.54 5.33 10.31
C PHE A 116 2.18 4.71 10.07
N ASP A 117 1.21 5.53 9.66
CA ASP A 117 -0.13 5.09 9.25
C ASP A 117 -0.51 5.79 7.93
N LEU A 118 -0.63 4.98 6.88
CA LEU A 118 -0.84 5.41 5.51
C LEU A 118 -2.28 5.14 5.10
N MET A 119 -2.98 6.20 4.72
CA MET A 119 -4.30 6.14 4.12
C MET A 119 -4.44 7.19 3.02
N LEU A 120 -5.39 7.00 2.10
CA LEU A 120 -5.66 7.99 1.04
C LEU A 120 -6.02 9.38 1.61
N ILE A 121 -6.64 9.42 2.78
CA ILE A 121 -7.09 10.66 3.44
C ILE A 121 -5.96 11.43 4.14
N GLY A 122 -4.80 10.81 4.34
CA GLY A 122 -3.65 11.44 4.99
C GLY A 122 -2.59 10.44 5.43
N LEU A 123 -1.41 10.98 5.73
CA LEU A 123 -0.32 10.27 6.39
C LEU A 123 -0.32 10.64 7.87
N THR A 124 -0.28 9.68 8.77
CA THR A 124 -0.02 9.95 10.19
C THR A 124 1.35 9.41 10.57
N VAL A 125 2.14 10.22 11.27
CA VAL A 125 3.44 9.82 11.82
C VAL A 125 3.46 10.19 13.30
N ASP A 126 3.70 9.20 14.17
CA ASP A 126 3.68 9.35 15.63
C ASP A 126 2.43 10.07 16.16
N GLY A 127 1.26 9.74 15.60
CA GLY A 127 -0.03 10.34 15.95
C GLY A 127 -0.27 11.75 15.38
N LYS A 128 0.70 12.35 14.68
CA LYS A 128 0.52 13.63 13.98
C LYS A 128 0.14 13.40 12.53
N GLN A 129 -0.98 14.01 12.11
CA GLN A 129 -1.47 13.92 10.75
C GLN A 129 -0.79 14.94 9.82
N TYR A 130 -0.52 14.49 8.60
CA TYR A 130 0.09 15.23 7.50
C TYR A 130 -0.77 15.07 6.24
N ASP A 131 -0.95 16.17 5.51
CA ASP A 131 -1.61 16.16 4.21
C ASP A 131 -0.62 15.73 3.13
N TRP A 132 -1.02 14.83 2.24
CA TRP A 132 -0.24 14.41 1.08
C TRP A 132 0.05 15.56 0.10
N LYS A 133 -0.79 16.60 0.07
CA LYS A 133 -0.60 17.77 -0.79
C LYS A 133 0.56 18.65 -0.33
N ASP A 134 0.86 18.63 0.96
CA ASP A 134 2.07 19.27 1.45
C ASP A 134 3.26 18.40 1.02
N GLN A 135 4.29 19.03 0.46
CA GLN A 135 5.50 18.36 -0.02
C GLN A 135 6.72 18.69 0.85
N THR A 136 6.51 19.42 1.95
CA THR A 136 7.56 19.74 2.91
C THR A 136 8.06 18.45 3.58
N PRO A 137 9.37 18.13 3.54
CA PRO A 137 9.89 16.95 4.21
C PRO A 137 9.54 16.94 5.70
N ILE A 138 9.15 15.77 6.23
CA ILE A 138 8.93 15.58 7.67
C ILE A 138 10.27 15.24 8.30
N ALA A 139 10.81 16.13 9.12
CA ALA A 139 11.99 15.83 9.92
C ALA A 139 11.58 15.15 11.23
N LEU A 140 12.17 13.99 11.52
CA LEU A 140 11.99 13.24 12.76
C LEU A 140 13.32 13.03 13.46
N VAL A 141 13.27 12.82 14.77
CA VAL A 141 14.40 12.45 15.61
C VAL A 141 13.94 11.31 16.49
N ARG A 142 14.79 10.30 16.67
CA ARG A 142 14.47 9.12 17.48
C ARG A 142 14.49 9.39 18.98
#